data_AF-A0AAV9JNI1-F1
#
_entry.id   AF-A0AAV9JNI1-F1
#
_cell.length_a   1.000
_cell.length_b   1.000
_cell.length_c   1.000
_cell.angle_alpha   90.00
_cell.angle_beta   90.00
_cell.angle_gamma   90.00
#
_symmetry.space_group_name_H-M   'P 1'
#
loop_
_entity.id
_entity.type
_entity.pdbx_description
1 polymer ?
#
loop_
_entity_poly.entity_id
_entity_poly.type
_entity_poly.pdbx_seq_one_letter_code
_entity_poly.pdbx_strand_id
1 'polypeptide(L)'
;MATLSRRPSCNDSSEKEDKMGESAVDIEFPCSLTIHIPFPTHRLAKAAIGTLSVDEELSALVKRSFSLATASPSITHDDEAKTILRVDYKATTNRMLRVAVNGFFDSLGVVIQVMEELDVDVLHEKGIEALQGVQGVEQGMTGTTVTGA
;
A
#
# COMPACT_ATOMS: atom_id res chain seq x y z
N MET A 1 36.31 -26.97 12.06
CA MET A 1 37.11 -26.13 11.15
C MET A 1 36.17 -25.28 10.33
N ALA A 2 36.23 -23.97 10.53
CA ALA A 2 35.48 -22.98 9.76
C ALA A 2 36.12 -22.77 8.39
N THR A 3 35.32 -22.57 7.33
CA THR A 3 35.76 -21.82 6.15
C THR A 3 34.64 -20.91 5.68
N LEU A 4 35.01 -19.64 5.56
CA LEU A 4 34.19 -18.48 5.24
C LEU A 4 34.25 -18.21 3.72
N SER A 5 33.20 -17.58 3.20
CA SER A 5 33.22 -16.61 2.09
C SER A 5 33.25 -17.10 0.62
N ARG A 6 32.16 -16.84 -0.10
CA ARG A 6 32.11 -15.80 -1.16
C ARG A 6 30.68 -15.54 -1.64
N ARG A 7 30.22 -14.29 -1.51
CA ARG A 7 29.10 -13.73 -2.30
C ARG A 7 29.60 -13.37 -3.71
N PRO A 8 28.74 -13.38 -4.72
CA PRO A 8 28.73 -12.36 -5.77
C PRO A 8 27.35 -11.67 -5.76
N SER A 9 27.26 -10.39 -5.38
CA SER A 9 27.45 -9.19 -6.21
C SER A 9 26.54 -9.16 -7.44
N CYS A 10 25.54 -8.27 -7.39
CA CYS A 10 24.77 -7.79 -8.53
C CYS A 10 25.68 -7.29 -9.66
N ASN A 11 25.22 -7.46 -10.90
CA ASN A 11 25.21 -6.51 -12.01
C ASN A 11 24.13 -7.04 -12.96
N ASP A 12 22.96 -6.40 -13.05
CA ASP A 12 22.67 -5.31 -13.98
C ASP A 12 23.04 -5.65 -15.43
N SER A 13 22.04 -6.07 -16.18
CA SER A 13 21.98 -5.95 -17.63
C SER A 13 20.51 -5.82 -17.98
N SER A 14 20.09 -4.57 -18.01
CA SER A 14 18.87 -4.08 -18.59
C SER A 14 18.91 -4.32 -20.10
N GLU A 15 18.34 -5.43 -20.55
CA GLU A 15 17.95 -5.59 -21.95
C GLU A 15 16.44 -5.36 -22.07
N LYS A 16 16.15 -4.25 -22.74
CA LYS A 16 14.84 -3.84 -23.24
C LYS A 16 14.15 -4.99 -23.95
N GLU A 17 12.94 -5.30 -23.50
CA GLU A 17 11.88 -5.76 -24.40
C GLU A 17 10.75 -4.72 -24.38
N ASP A 18 10.88 -3.73 -25.25
CA ASP A 18 9.73 -3.05 -25.83
C ASP A 18 8.95 -4.12 -26.61
N LYS A 19 7.92 -4.71 -25.99
CA LYS A 19 6.98 -5.57 -26.71
C LYS A 19 5.56 -5.19 -26.32
N MET A 20 4.97 -4.40 -27.21
CA MET A 20 3.54 -4.20 -27.43
C MET A 20 2.80 -5.53 -27.21
N GLY A 21 2.29 -5.73 -26.00
CA GLY A 21 1.52 -6.90 -25.61
C GLY A 21 0.05 -6.63 -25.88
N GLU A 22 -0.35 -6.76 -27.14
CA GLU A 22 -1.71 -7.15 -27.49
C GLU A 22 -2.00 -8.43 -26.68
N SER A 23 -2.70 -8.30 -25.56
CA SER A 23 -2.90 -9.43 -24.66
C SER A 23 -3.76 -10.43 -25.40
N ALA A 24 -3.14 -11.54 -25.82
CA ALA A 24 -3.84 -12.72 -26.29
C ALA A 24 -5.06 -12.91 -25.38
N VAL A 25 -6.25 -12.85 -25.97
CA VAL A 25 -7.49 -13.09 -25.24
C VAL A 25 -7.30 -14.47 -24.61
N ASP A 26 -7.15 -14.52 -23.29
CA ASP A 26 -7.10 -15.78 -22.56
C ASP A 26 -8.44 -16.46 -22.85
N ILE A 27 -8.46 -17.39 -23.82
CA ILE A 27 -9.70 -18.02 -24.31
C ILE A 27 -10.46 -18.68 -23.15
N GLU A 28 -9.72 -19.10 -22.11
CA GLU A 28 -10.24 -19.68 -20.88
C GLU A 28 -10.90 -18.64 -19.95
N PHE A 29 -10.46 -17.38 -19.95
CA PHE A 29 -10.97 -16.31 -19.08
C PHE A 29 -11.26 -15.03 -19.89
N PRO A 30 -12.34 -15.01 -20.71
CA PRO A 30 -12.62 -13.92 -21.64
C PRO A 30 -13.08 -12.62 -20.98
N CYS A 31 -13.50 -12.64 -19.71
CA CYS A 31 -13.96 -11.44 -19.01
C CYS A 31 -12.87 -10.91 -18.07
N SER A 32 -12.43 -9.66 -18.28
CA SER A 32 -11.43 -9.00 -17.44
C SER A 32 -11.94 -7.70 -16.82
N LEU A 33 -11.47 -7.38 -15.61
CA LEU A 33 -11.76 -6.11 -14.93
C LEU A 33 -10.55 -5.71 -14.09
N THR A 34 -10.21 -4.43 -14.13
CA THR A 34 -9.18 -3.85 -13.27
C THR A 34 -9.82 -2.81 -12.36
N ILE A 35 -9.51 -2.90 -11.06
CA ILE A 35 -10.02 -2.00 -10.02
C ILE A 35 -8.84 -1.27 -9.39
N HIS A 36 -8.98 0.04 -9.23
CA HIS A 36 -8.00 0.90 -8.57
C HIS A 36 -8.60 1.49 -7.30
N ILE A 37 -7.98 1.20 -6.15
CA ILE A 37 -8.39 1.72 -4.85
C ILE A 37 -7.26 2.60 -4.30
N PRO A 38 -7.44 3.93 -4.22
CA PRO A 38 -6.46 4.81 -3.63
C PRO A 38 -6.50 4.71 -2.10
N PHE A 39 -5.34 4.56 -1.47
CA PHE A 39 -5.17 4.64 -0.02
C PHE A 39 -4.47 5.94 0.38
N PRO A 40 -4.70 6.47 1.60
CA PRO A 40 -4.03 7.67 2.08
C PRO A 40 -2.50 7.54 2.19
N THR A 41 -2.01 6.35 2.56
CA THR A 41 -0.58 6.07 2.76
C THR A 41 -0.18 4.72 2.16
N HIS A 42 1.11 4.56 1.82
CA HIS A 42 1.65 3.30 1.31
C HIS A 42 1.50 2.16 2.33
N ARG A 43 1.68 2.47 3.62
CA ARG A 43 1.56 1.47 4.70
C ARG A 43 0.18 0.83 4.69
N LEU A 44 -0.89 1.63 4.57
CA LEU A 44 -2.26 1.15 4.48
C LEU A 44 -2.49 0.31 3.21
N ALA A 45 -2.00 0.78 2.07
CA ALA A 45 -2.11 0.04 0.81
C ALA A 45 -1.42 -1.35 0.90
N LYS A 46 -0.22 -1.39 1.48
CA LYS A 46 0.56 -2.62 1.67
C LYS A 46 -0.09 -3.56 2.69
N ALA A 47 -0.62 -3.02 3.79
CA ALA A 47 -1.36 -3.79 4.77
C ALA A 47 -2.63 -4.40 4.15
N ALA A 48 -3.36 -3.62 3.34
CA ALA A 48 -4.56 -4.11 2.64
C ALA A 48 -4.23 -5.29 1.73
N ILE A 49 -3.16 -5.21 0.94
CA ILE A 49 -2.70 -6.34 0.10
C ILE A 49 -2.38 -7.56 0.95
N GLY A 50 -1.64 -7.39 2.05
CA GLY A 50 -1.26 -8.48 2.93
C GLY A 50 -2.50 -9.22 3.45
N THR A 51 -3.50 -8.49 3.91
CA THR A 51 -4.74 -9.07 4.44
C THR A 51 -5.61 -9.70 3.34
N LEU A 52 -5.78 -9.02 2.20
CA LEU A 52 -6.63 -9.49 1.11
C LEU A 52 -6.03 -10.65 0.32
N SER A 53 -4.71 -10.83 0.35
CA SER A 53 -4.03 -11.93 -0.35
C SER A 53 -4.13 -13.28 0.37
N VAL A 54 -4.48 -13.29 1.65
CA VAL A 54 -4.65 -14.54 2.43
C VAL A 54 -5.91 -15.29 2.00
N ASP A 55 -6.90 -14.58 1.49
CA ASP A 55 -8.13 -15.18 0.98
C ASP A 55 -7.88 -15.69 -0.45
N GLU A 56 -7.97 -17.01 -0.62
CA GLU A 56 -7.95 -17.62 -1.95
C GLU A 56 -9.31 -17.44 -2.61
N GLU A 57 -9.32 -17.29 -3.94
CA GLU A 57 -10.60 -17.15 -4.62
C GLU A 57 -11.44 -18.42 -4.52
N LEU A 58 -12.72 -18.23 -4.21
CA LEU A 58 -13.69 -19.31 -3.96
C LEU A 58 -13.88 -20.25 -5.16
N SER A 59 -13.43 -19.87 -6.36
CA SER A 59 -13.59 -20.66 -7.58
C SER A 59 -12.37 -20.57 -8.49
N ALA A 60 -11.94 -21.73 -9.01
CA ALA A 60 -10.95 -21.82 -10.08
C ALA A 60 -11.38 -21.13 -11.41
N LEU A 61 -12.65 -20.71 -11.50
CA LEU A 61 -13.22 -19.98 -12.64
C LEU A 61 -12.92 -18.47 -12.61
N VAL A 62 -12.23 -17.99 -11.57
CA VAL A 62 -11.77 -16.62 -11.42
C VAL A 62 -10.31 -16.61 -11.03
N LYS A 63 -9.54 -15.73 -11.68
CA LYS A 63 -8.16 -15.41 -11.31
C LYS A 63 -8.12 -13.97 -10.83
N ARG A 64 -7.50 -13.77 -9.66
CA ARG A 64 -7.29 -12.47 -9.04
C ARG A 64 -5.80 -12.24 -8.83
N SER A 65 -5.33 -11.05 -9.16
CA SER A 65 -3.96 -10.62 -8.84
C SER A 65 -3.94 -9.20 -8.28
N PHE A 66 -3.07 -8.98 -7.30
CA PHE A 66 -2.88 -7.70 -6.62
C PHE A 66 -1.55 -7.07 -7.01
N SER A 67 -1.54 -5.75 -7.19
CA SER A 67 -0.32 -4.97 -7.37
C SER A 67 -0.47 -3.58 -6.76
N LEU A 68 0.66 -2.95 -6.42
CA LEU A 68 0.69 -1.55 -6.00
C LEU A 68 1.16 -0.66 -7.14
N ALA A 69 0.43 0.43 -7.37
CA ALA A 69 0.75 1.45 -8.35
C ALA A 69 0.99 2.80 -7.67
N THR A 70 1.82 3.62 -8.32
CA THR A 70 2.13 4.99 -7.87
C THR A 70 1.02 5.96 -8.30
N ALA A 71 0.64 6.89 -7.42
CA ALA A 71 -0.38 7.90 -7.74
C ALA A 71 0.10 8.98 -8.72
N SER A 72 1.42 9.20 -8.83
CA SER A 72 2.03 10.11 -9.80
C SER A 72 3.15 9.40 -10.57
N PRO A 73 3.23 9.54 -11.91
CA PRO A 73 4.29 8.95 -12.73
C PRO A 73 5.64 9.69 -12.62
N SER A 74 5.77 10.69 -11.74
CA SER A 74 7.02 11.44 -11.53
C SER A 74 8.03 10.58 -10.74
N ILE A 75 8.71 9.71 -11.48
CA ILE A 75 10.05 9.13 -11.24
C ILE A 75 10.54 9.26 -9.80
N THR A 76 9.99 8.44 -8.91
CA THR A 76 10.68 8.06 -7.67
C THR A 76 10.48 6.57 -7.55
N HIS A 77 11.59 5.83 -7.50
CA HIS A 77 11.60 4.38 -7.28
C HIS A 77 11.35 4.07 -5.79
N ASP A 78 10.60 4.93 -5.12
CA ASP A 78 10.25 4.82 -3.71
C ASP A 78 8.97 4.01 -3.61
N ASP A 79 9.06 2.91 -2.88
CA ASP A 79 7.89 2.10 -2.53
C ASP A 79 6.84 2.93 -1.79
N GLU A 80 7.26 3.96 -1.05
CA GLU A 80 6.37 4.89 -0.31
C GLU A 80 5.42 5.69 -1.21
N ALA A 81 5.75 5.88 -2.49
CA ALA A 81 4.88 6.59 -3.43
C ALA A 81 3.73 5.68 -3.97
N LYS A 82 3.81 4.37 -3.72
CA LYS A 82 2.82 3.39 -4.21
C LYS A 82 1.61 3.33 -3.27
N THR A 83 0.66 4.22 -3.49
CA THR A 83 -0.56 4.36 -2.68
C THR A 83 -1.82 3.78 -3.32
N ILE A 84 -1.76 3.34 -4.58
CA ILE A 84 -2.92 2.79 -5.29
C ILE A 84 -2.84 1.26 -5.27
N LEU A 85 -3.85 0.63 -4.68
CA LEU A 85 -4.07 -0.81 -4.80
C LEU A 85 -4.74 -1.10 -6.16
N ARG A 86 -4.06 -1.84 -7.01
CA ARG A 86 -4.58 -2.36 -8.27
C ARG A 86 -4.95 -3.83 -8.10
N VAL A 87 -6.19 -4.16 -8.48
CA VAL A 87 -6.70 -5.53 -8.48
C VAL A 87 -7.12 -5.88 -9.90
N ASP A 88 -6.51 -6.91 -10.47
CA ASP A 88 -6.86 -7.42 -11.79
C ASP A 88 -7.62 -8.74 -11.64
N TYR A 89 -8.81 -8.78 -12.22
CA TYR A 89 -9.68 -9.93 -12.28
C TYR A 89 -9.75 -10.48 -13.70
N LYS A 90 -9.75 -11.81 -13.81
CA LYS A 90 -10.07 -12.55 -15.03
C LYS A 90 -11.06 -13.65 -14.68
N ALA A 91 -12.13 -13.80 -15.44
CA ALA A 91 -13.19 -14.76 -15.16
C ALA A 91 -13.72 -15.41 -16.45
N THR A 92 -14.28 -16.62 -16.31
CA THR A 92 -14.93 -17.33 -17.42
C THR A 92 -16.21 -16.65 -17.90
N THR A 93 -16.94 -15.99 -16.98
CA THR A 93 -18.19 -15.30 -17.27
C THR A 93 -18.33 -14.01 -16.47
N ASN A 94 -19.10 -13.05 -17.01
CA ASN A 94 -19.50 -11.85 -16.29
C ASN A 94 -20.25 -12.16 -14.97
N ARG A 95 -21.00 -13.26 -14.92
CA ARG A 95 -21.69 -13.68 -13.70
C ARG A 95 -20.70 -14.02 -12.60
N MET A 96 -19.65 -14.76 -12.93
CA MET A 96 -18.63 -15.13 -11.96
C MET A 96 -17.80 -13.91 -11.52
N LEU A 97 -17.49 -13.02 -12.47
CA LEU A 97 -16.84 -11.74 -12.14
C LEU A 97 -17.65 -10.94 -11.12
N ARG A 98 -18.98 -10.85 -11.28
CA ARG A 98 -19.85 -10.16 -10.31
C ARG A 98 -19.82 -10.81 -8.93
N VAL A 99 -19.85 -12.14 -8.85
CA VAL A 99 -19.82 -12.86 -7.56
C VAL A 99 -18.50 -12.60 -6.84
N ALA A 100 -17.37 -12.72 -7.54
CA ALA A 100 -16.05 -12.49 -6.95
C ALA A 100 -15.85 -11.03 -6.51
N VAL A 101 -16.26 -10.07 -7.34
CA VAL A 101 -16.08 -8.65 -7.05
C VAL A 101 -16.96 -8.20 -5.87
N ASN A 102 -18.19 -8.72 -5.75
CA ASN A 102 -19.04 -8.41 -4.60
C ASN A 102 -18.42 -8.89 -3.29
N GLY A 103 -17.97 -10.16 -3.24
CA GLY A 103 -17.31 -10.70 -2.04
C GLY A 103 -15.98 -10.01 -1.72
N PHE A 104 -15.25 -9.56 -2.74
CA PHE A 104 -14.05 -8.73 -2.56
C PHE A 104 -14.37 -7.40 -1.90
N PHE A 105 -15.41 -6.69 -2.34
CA PHE A 105 -15.78 -5.41 -1.72
C PHE A 105 -16.30 -5.58 -0.29
N ASP A 106 -16.98 -6.69 0.02
CA ASP A 106 -17.36 -7.02 1.38
C ASP A 106 -16.12 -7.18 2.27
N SER A 107 -15.13 -7.95 1.81
CA SER A 107 -13.87 -8.16 2.53
C SER A 107 -13.05 -6.87 2.65
N LEU A 108 -12.96 -6.09 1.58
CA LEU A 108 -12.28 -4.80 1.55
C LEU A 108 -12.92 -3.81 2.52
N GLY A 109 -14.26 -3.77 2.60
CA GLY A 109 -15.00 -2.93 3.52
C GLY A 109 -14.62 -3.20 4.98
N VAL A 110 -14.54 -4.48 5.36
CA VAL A 110 -14.10 -4.88 6.71
C VAL A 110 -12.65 -4.45 6.96
N VAL A 111 -11.74 -4.67 6.00
CA VAL A 111 -10.33 -4.26 6.15
C VAL A 111 -10.20 -2.76 6.34
N ILE A 112 -10.91 -1.96 5.54
CA ILE A 112 -10.88 -0.50 5.64
C ILE A 112 -11.49 -0.03 6.97
N GLN A 113 -12.59 -0.63 7.42
CA GLN A 113 -13.20 -0.28 8.71
C GLN A 113 -12.24 -0.57 9.88
N VAL A 114 -11.55 -1.72 9.86
CA VAL A 114 -10.54 -2.03 10.88
C VAL A 114 -9.38 -1.04 10.83
N MET A 115 -8.95 -0.61 9.63
CA MET A 115 -7.95 0.44 9.50
C MET A 115 -8.44 1.78 10.06
N GLU A 116 -9.72 2.13 9.89
CA GLU A 116 -10.31 3.34 10.46
C GLU A 116 -10.34 3.30 12.00
N GLU A 117 -10.74 2.18 12.58
CA GLU A 117 -10.90 2.05 14.03
C GLU A 117 -9.57 1.86 14.77
N LEU A 118 -8.59 1.20 14.16
CA LEU A 118 -7.31 0.87 14.80
C LEU A 118 -6.16 1.80 14.38
N ASP A 119 -6.21 2.42 13.21
CA ASP A 119 -5.16 3.30 12.70
C ASP A 119 -5.49 4.79 12.90
N VAL A 120 -5.97 5.10 14.11
CA VAL A 120 -6.39 6.43 14.56
C VAL A 120 -5.24 7.45 14.44
N ASP A 121 -3.99 6.99 14.60
CA ASP A 121 -2.81 7.84 14.58
C ASP A 121 -2.49 8.37 13.16
N VAL A 122 -2.70 7.59 12.10
CA VAL A 122 -2.44 8.03 10.71
C VAL A 122 -3.58 8.85 10.12
N LEU A 123 -4.82 8.59 10.54
CA LEU A 123 -5.98 9.35 10.07
C LEU A 123 -6.08 10.73 10.75
N HIS A 124 -5.58 10.88 11.99
CA HIS A 124 -5.62 12.14 12.74
C HIS A 124 -4.30 12.91 12.75
N GLU A 125 -3.17 12.37 12.27
CA GLU A 125 -1.90 13.12 12.18
C GLU A 125 -1.98 14.39 11.30
N LYS A 126 -2.96 14.49 10.40
CA LYS A 126 -3.26 15.76 9.69
C LYS A 126 -4.02 16.81 10.53
N GLY A 127 -4.39 16.51 11.77
CA GLY A 127 -5.31 17.31 12.58
C GLY A 127 -4.87 17.65 14.00
N ILE A 128 -3.69 17.20 14.46
CA ILE A 128 -3.16 17.52 15.80
C ILE A 128 -1.80 18.22 15.75
N GLU A 129 -1.58 19.10 14.77
CA GLU A 129 -0.56 20.16 14.86
C GLU A 129 -1.01 21.32 15.78
N ALA A 130 -1.62 21.01 16.92
CA ALA A 130 -2.16 22.01 17.87
C ALA A 130 -1.67 21.81 19.31
N LEU A 131 -0.48 21.25 19.50
CA LEU A 131 0.20 21.23 20.81
C LEU A 131 1.60 21.87 20.78
N GLN A 132 1.86 22.81 19.87
CA GLN A 132 2.87 23.86 20.11
C GLN A 132 2.31 24.89 21.10
N GLY A 133 1.94 24.39 22.28
CA GLY A 133 1.34 25.11 23.39
C GLY A 133 1.63 24.40 24.71
N VAL A 134 2.67 23.57 24.77
CA VAL A 134 3.15 22.93 26.01
C VAL A 134 3.81 24.01 26.87
N GLN A 135 2.97 24.79 27.55
CA GLN A 135 3.33 25.73 28.61
C GLN A 135 3.88 24.91 29.78
N GLY A 136 5.19 24.66 29.82
CA GLY A 136 5.77 23.89 30.92
C GLY A 136 7.23 23.47 30.87
N VAL A 137 8.06 23.92 29.91
CA VAL A 137 9.51 23.68 30.02
C VAL A 137 10.17 24.87 30.72
N GLU A 138 10.16 24.76 32.04
CA GLU A 138 10.82 25.48 33.13
C GLU A 138 12.34 25.77 32.95
N GLN A 139 12.76 26.37 31.84
CA GLN A 139 14.15 26.83 31.71
C GLN A 139 14.39 28.16 32.44
N GLY A 140 14.92 28.03 33.65
CA GLY A 140 16.00 28.90 34.13
C GLY A 140 15.58 30.09 34.99
N MET A 141 15.58 29.89 36.30
CA MET A 141 15.90 30.95 37.27
C MET A 141 17.26 31.59 36.90
N THR A 142 17.23 32.74 36.23
CA THR A 142 18.34 33.71 36.32
C THR A 142 17.83 34.93 37.07
N GLY A 143 17.81 34.82 38.39
CA GLY A 143 17.68 35.97 39.28
C GLY A 143 19.04 36.67 39.39
N THR A 144 19.22 37.76 38.66
CA THR A 144 20.29 38.72 38.94
C THR A 144 19.65 39.93 39.63
N THR A 145 19.59 39.91 40.95
CA THR A 145 19.38 41.13 41.75
C THR A 145 20.73 41.58 42.27
N VAL A 146 21.37 42.51 41.56
CA VAL A 146 22.38 43.38 42.18
C VAL A 146 21.60 44.35 43.08
N THR A 147 21.74 44.16 44.39
CA THR A 147 21.22 45.06 45.42
C THR A 147 22.38 45.83 46.04
N GLY A 148 22.31 47.17 45.92
CA GLY A 148 22.61 48.12 47.00
C GLY A 148 24.07 48.53 47.24
N ALA A 149 24.35 49.82 47.00
CA ALA A 149 24.69 50.82 48.02
C ALA A 149 24.75 52.22 47.39
#